data_AF-A0A7G8ERQ6-F1
#
_entry.id   AF-A0A7G8ERQ6-F1
#
_cell.length_a   1.000
_cell.length_b   1.000
_cell.length_c   1.000
_cell.angle_alpha   90.00
_cell.angle_beta   90.00
_cell.angle_gamma   90.00
#
_symmetry.space_group_name_H-M   'P 1'
#
loop_
_entity.id
_entity.type
_entity.pdbx_description
1 polymer ?
#
loop_
_entity_poly.entity_id
_entity_poly.type
_entity_poly.pdbx_seq_one_letter_code
_entity_poly.pdbx_strand_id
1 'polypeptide(L)'
;MRTLLASLLLVAPLGLVAPTPAQAQMWNSTYQQYGGNGYGQVTGPGGYRGTYQRQQIGNFGFSNYSDNYGRTSCTSQRIGSSSFVNCR
;
A
#
# COMPACT_ATOMS: atom_id res chain seq x y z
N MET A 1 41.50 -13.84 -60.15
CA MET A 1 40.61 -13.09 -59.24
C MET A 1 40.42 -13.92 -57.98
N ARG A 2 40.70 -13.31 -56.83
CA ARG A 2 40.61 -13.87 -55.47
C ARG A 2 39.15 -13.99 -55.05
N THR A 3 38.77 -15.04 -54.34
CA THR A 3 37.93 -14.90 -53.13
C THR A 3 37.96 -16.17 -52.28
N LEU A 4 38.47 -16.01 -51.05
CA LEU A 4 38.40 -16.98 -49.96
C LEU A 4 36.93 -17.15 -49.52
N LEU A 5 36.49 -18.39 -49.33
CA LEU A 5 35.27 -18.71 -48.59
C LEU A 5 35.59 -18.69 -47.08
N ALA A 6 35.28 -17.55 -46.45
CA ALA A 6 35.40 -17.36 -45.02
C ALA A 6 34.31 -18.14 -44.28
N SER A 7 34.75 -18.95 -43.32
CA SER A 7 33.94 -19.69 -42.36
C SER A 7 33.10 -18.72 -41.51
N LEU A 8 31.77 -18.88 -41.52
CA LEU A 8 30.87 -18.16 -40.63
C LEU A 8 30.29 -19.15 -39.61
N LEU A 9 30.91 -19.22 -38.43
CA LEU A 9 30.35 -19.90 -37.26
C LEU A 9 29.17 -19.07 -36.75
N LEU A 10 27.96 -19.63 -36.86
CA LEU A 10 26.72 -19.03 -36.38
C LEU A 10 26.67 -19.16 -34.84
N VAL A 11 27.04 -18.11 -34.10
CA VAL A 11 26.83 -18.04 -32.66
C VAL A 11 25.41 -17.53 -32.40
N ALA A 12 24.53 -18.39 -31.92
CA ALA A 12 23.20 -18.01 -31.47
C ALA A 12 23.30 -17.22 -30.15
N PRO A 13 22.77 -15.99 -30.05
CA PRO A 13 22.73 -15.29 -28.78
C PRO A 13 21.59 -15.88 -27.91
N LEU A 14 21.97 -16.51 -26.80
CA LEU A 14 21.09 -16.76 -25.66
C LEU A 14 20.61 -15.41 -25.14
N GLY A 15 19.38 -15.02 -25.46
CA GLY A 15 18.76 -13.82 -24.93
C GLY A 15 18.61 -13.93 -23.41
N LEU A 16 19.46 -13.21 -22.67
CA LEU A 16 19.25 -12.97 -21.25
C LEU A 16 17.98 -12.12 -21.10
N VAL A 17 16.87 -12.75 -20.71
CA VAL A 17 15.69 -12.02 -20.22
C VAL A 17 16.05 -11.53 -18.82
N ALA A 18 16.50 -10.28 -18.71
CA ALA A 18 16.65 -9.63 -17.43
C ALA A 18 15.27 -9.54 -16.76
N PRO A 19 15.11 -9.97 -15.48
CA PRO A 19 13.86 -9.76 -14.77
C PRO A 19 13.62 -8.26 -14.66
N THR A 20 12.49 -7.80 -15.18
CA THR A 20 12.07 -6.40 -15.00
C THR A 20 11.91 -6.15 -13.49
N PRO A 21 12.50 -5.07 -12.95
CA PRO A 21 12.31 -4.73 -11.55
C PRO A 21 10.82 -4.46 -11.33
N ALA A 22 10.21 -5.19 -10.39
CA ALA A 22 8.86 -4.88 -9.92
C ALA A 22 8.87 -3.44 -9.39
N GLN A 23 8.10 -2.55 -10.03
CA GLN A 23 7.98 -1.17 -9.59
C GLN A 23 7.26 -1.15 -8.24
N ALA A 24 7.96 -0.68 -7.19
CA ALA A 24 7.35 -0.50 -5.88
C ALA A 24 6.21 0.51 -6.01
N GLN A 25 4.99 0.03 -5.80
CA GLN A 25 3.77 0.83 -5.82
C GLN A 25 3.77 1.80 -4.64
N MET A 26 3.88 3.11 -4.91
CA MET A 26 4.01 4.13 -3.87
C MET A 26 2.66 4.43 -3.21
N TRP A 27 2.63 4.34 -1.89
CA TRP A 27 1.52 4.78 -1.04
C TRP A 27 1.90 6.09 -0.36
N ASN A 28 0.98 7.05 -0.35
CA ASN A 28 1.14 8.31 0.36
C ASN A 28 0.12 8.38 1.49
N SER A 29 0.54 8.79 2.67
CA SER A 29 -0.31 8.86 3.86
C SER A 29 -0.06 10.16 4.62
N THR A 30 -1.14 10.85 4.96
CA THR A 30 -1.11 12.01 5.86
C THR A 30 -1.83 11.65 7.16
N TYR A 31 -1.23 12.01 8.29
CA TYR A 31 -1.77 11.74 9.62
C TYR A 31 -1.70 13.02 10.45
N GLN A 32 -2.84 13.45 11.00
CA GLN A 32 -2.96 14.58 11.90
C GLN A 32 -3.64 14.11 13.17
N GLN A 33 -3.07 14.45 14.33
CA GLN A 33 -3.66 14.12 15.62
C GLN A 33 -3.73 15.35 16.51
N TYR A 34 -4.91 15.55 17.10
CA TYR A 34 -5.23 16.63 18.01
C TYR A 34 -5.87 16.02 19.25
N GLY A 35 -5.05 15.84 20.29
CA GLY A 35 -5.47 15.18 21.54
C GLY A 35 -5.97 13.75 21.30
N GLY A 36 -7.22 13.49 21.69
CA GLY A 36 -7.90 12.21 21.49
C GLY A 36 -8.39 11.98 20.05
N ASN A 37 -8.34 12.97 19.17
CA ASN A 37 -8.84 12.86 17.81
C ASN A 37 -7.69 12.71 16.80
N GLY A 38 -7.85 11.86 15.80
CA GLY A 38 -6.92 11.66 14.70
C GLY A 38 -7.64 11.65 13.37
N TYR A 39 -7.04 12.22 12.32
CA TYR A 39 -7.59 12.26 10.98
C TYR A 39 -6.49 12.09 9.97
N GLY A 40 -6.79 11.42 8.88
CA GLY A 40 -5.83 11.35 7.81
C GLY A 40 -6.34 10.65 6.59
N GLN A 41 -5.47 10.63 5.60
CA GLN A 41 -5.81 10.21 4.26
C GLN A 41 -4.70 9.34 3.72
N VAL A 42 -5.07 8.35 2.92
CA VAL A 42 -4.16 7.44 2.25
C VAL A 42 -4.50 7.46 0.78
N THR A 43 -3.51 7.71 -0.07
CA THR A 43 -3.63 7.59 -1.52
C THR A 43 -2.67 6.53 -2.02
N GLY A 44 -3.10 5.75 -3.00
CA GLY A 44 -2.34 4.63 -3.50
C GLY A 44 -2.51 4.40 -5.00
N PRO A 45 -1.82 3.39 -5.53
CA PRO A 45 -1.91 3.01 -6.93
C PRO A 45 -3.34 2.62 -7.34
N GLY A 46 -3.62 2.67 -8.64
CA GLY A 46 -4.96 2.31 -9.15
C GLY A 46 -6.06 3.28 -8.73
N GLY A 47 -5.68 4.50 -8.32
CA GLY A 47 -6.62 5.52 -7.87
C GLY A 47 -7.16 5.28 -6.45
N TYR A 48 -6.55 4.40 -5.65
CA TYR A 48 -6.94 4.17 -4.26
C TYR A 48 -6.93 5.48 -3.47
N ARG A 49 -8.03 5.76 -2.78
CA ARG A 49 -8.16 6.86 -1.83
C ARG A 49 -8.92 6.35 -0.62
N GLY A 50 -8.32 6.52 0.54
CA GLY A 50 -8.88 6.19 1.83
C GLY A 50 -8.77 7.39 2.77
N THR A 51 -9.73 7.52 3.67
CA THR A 51 -9.72 8.44 4.79
C THR A 51 -9.93 7.65 6.06
N TYR A 52 -9.28 8.07 7.12
CA TYR A 52 -9.53 7.56 8.45
C TYR A 52 -9.79 8.71 9.40
N GLN A 53 -10.69 8.50 10.35
CA GLN A 53 -10.97 9.38 11.46
C GLN A 53 -10.99 8.53 12.72
N ARG A 54 -10.35 9.00 13.77
CA ARG A 54 -10.32 8.39 15.10
C ARG A 54 -10.69 9.43 16.14
N GLN A 55 -11.42 9.00 17.16
CA GLN A 55 -11.75 9.80 18.34
C GLN A 55 -11.63 8.90 19.56
N GLN A 56 -10.96 9.39 20.61
CA GLN A 56 -10.83 8.70 21.88
C GLN A 56 -11.46 9.52 22.99
N ILE A 57 -12.36 8.90 23.75
CA ILE A 57 -13.06 9.48 24.89
C ILE A 57 -12.84 8.52 26.07
N GLY A 58 -11.90 8.87 26.95
CA GLY A 58 -11.46 8.01 28.04
C GLY A 58 -10.99 6.65 27.54
N ASN A 59 -11.66 5.59 27.99
CA ASN A 59 -11.36 4.21 27.64
C ASN A 59 -12.03 3.75 26.33
N PHE A 60 -12.90 4.54 25.73
CA PHE A 60 -13.56 4.23 24.47
C PHE A 60 -12.87 4.94 23.30
N GLY A 61 -12.72 4.24 22.19
CA GLY A 61 -12.22 4.80 20.93
C GLY A 61 -13.17 4.49 19.78
N PHE A 62 -13.45 5.47 18.95
CA PHE A 62 -14.27 5.38 17.77
C PHE A 62 -13.37 5.63 16.57
N SER A 63 -13.38 4.73 15.58
CA SER A 63 -12.63 4.88 14.35
C SER A 63 -13.56 4.68 13.17
N ASN A 64 -13.47 5.53 12.16
CA ASN A 64 -14.19 5.41 10.91
C ASN A 64 -13.16 5.38 9.80
N TYR A 65 -13.27 4.38 8.93
CA TYR A 65 -12.47 4.21 7.75
C TYR A 65 -13.42 4.30 6.56
N SER A 66 -13.05 5.08 5.56
CA SER A 66 -13.78 5.15 4.30
C SER A 66 -12.77 5.11 3.18
N ASP A 67 -13.00 4.27 2.19
CA ASP A 67 -12.22 4.30 0.97
C ASP A 67 -13.14 4.23 -0.24
N ASN A 68 -12.55 4.08 -1.42
CA ASN A 68 -13.28 3.96 -2.67
C ASN A 68 -14.14 2.69 -2.78
N TYR A 69 -13.95 1.70 -1.88
CA TYR A 69 -14.64 0.40 -1.91
C TYR A 69 -15.71 0.30 -0.82
N GLY A 70 -15.63 1.12 0.22
CA GLY A 70 -16.65 1.12 1.25
C GLY A 70 -16.32 1.93 2.49
N ARG A 71 -17.13 1.71 3.51
CA ARG A 71 -16.99 2.34 4.82
C ARG A 71 -17.00 1.26 5.89
N THR A 72 -16.16 1.46 6.89
CA THR A 72 -16.10 0.59 8.07
C THR A 72 -15.96 1.45 9.30
N SER A 73 -16.81 1.20 10.29
CA SER A 73 -16.80 1.88 11.56
C SER A 73 -16.40 0.90 12.65
N CYS A 74 -15.34 1.23 13.39
CA CYS A 74 -14.87 0.46 14.52
C CYS A 74 -15.10 1.20 15.82
N THR A 75 -15.59 0.50 16.83
CA THR A 75 -15.53 0.92 18.23
C THR A 75 -14.48 0.09 18.95
N SER A 76 -13.83 0.70 19.92
CA SER A 76 -12.80 0.08 20.73
C SER A 76 -13.00 0.46 22.18
N GLN A 77 -12.69 -0.46 23.09
CA GLN A 77 -12.77 -0.23 24.52
C GLN A 77 -11.54 -0.83 25.20
N ARG A 78 -10.90 -0.05 26.08
CA ARG A 78 -9.82 -0.53 26.94
C ARG A 78 -10.34 -0.86 28.34
N ILE A 79 -10.07 -2.07 28.80
CA ILE A 79 -10.38 -2.53 30.16
C ILE A 79 -9.07 -3.07 30.75
N GLY A 80 -8.48 -2.34 31.70
CA GLY A 80 -7.13 -2.62 32.18
C GLY A 80 -6.10 -2.53 31.06
N SER A 81 -5.28 -3.56 30.90
CA SER A 81 -4.32 -3.72 29.81
C SER A 81 -4.91 -4.31 28.53
N SER A 82 -6.19 -4.72 28.54
CA SER A 82 -6.85 -5.35 27.39
C SER A 82 -7.56 -4.32 26.52
N SER A 83 -7.57 -4.56 25.20
CA SER A 83 -8.28 -3.75 24.20
C SER A 83 -9.23 -4.63 23.41
N PHE A 84 -10.50 -4.24 23.37
CA PHE A 84 -11.55 -4.88 22.57
C PHE A 84 -11.87 -3.98 21.39
N VAL A 85 -12.01 -4.54 20.20
CA VAL A 85 -12.34 -3.80 18.98
C VAL A 85 -13.48 -4.52 18.27
N ASN A 86 -14.50 -3.76 17.85
CA ASN A 86 -15.62 -4.26 17.07
C ASN A 86 -15.80 -3.37 15.85
N CYS A 87 -15.81 -3.94 14.65
CA CYS A 87 -15.97 -3.23 13.39
C CYS A 87 -17.23 -3.69 12.67
N ARG A 88 -17.89 -2.76 11.99
CA ARG A 88 -19.11 -2.97 11.19
C ARG A 88 -19.07 -2.15 9.91
#